data_AF-A0A564ZBE6-F1
#
_entry.id   AF-A0A564ZBE6-F1
#
_cell.length_a   1.000
_cell.length_b   1.000
_cell.length_c   1.000
_cell.angle_alpha   90.00
_cell.angle_beta   90.00
_cell.angle_gamma   90.00
#
_symmetry.space_group_name_H-M   'P 1'
#
loop_
_entity.id
_entity.type
_entity.pdbx_description
1 polymer ?
#
loop_
_entity_poly.entity_id
_entity_poly.type
_entity_poly.pdbx_seq_one_letter_code
_entity_poly.pdbx_strand_id
1 'polypeptide(L)'
;MDDLERKHFLKTLAVFRCYKNYALNKVKKQILIYDQLSENHKALIPDFLSSLSKIRQCIEHNNNFINCILANSKAEIFDGENPLSDQNEAVENVLKGDGSVKTRFSITNVDVDKINSVLKQFVRDWSSLGEMERKQSYDPVVNEIKQLFLSSDKKPSDIKILVPGAGLGRLAWELANTGFSCQGNEWSLYMLLPAYFILNVCSEPNTYTLHPFITQFCNNLTCDNQMTAVTVPDVSPADIPSDVQFSMVAGDFVEVYTEPDSWDCLATVYFIDTAHNILEYLDTIWKILVPGGYWINFGEPTFLGVVEVIVVDILNAVIFYYSNILPSGIVSP
;
A
#
# COMPACT_ATOMS: atom_id res chain seq x y z
N MET A 1 -7.39 8.72 21.56
CA MET A 1 -7.24 7.36 21.00
C MET A 1 -7.88 6.38 21.96
N ASP A 2 -8.78 5.53 21.47
CA ASP A 2 -9.36 4.47 22.29
C ASP A 2 -8.27 3.44 22.68
N ASP A 3 -8.44 2.76 23.82
CA ASP A 3 -7.46 1.78 24.30
C ASP A 3 -7.26 0.63 23.30
N LEU A 4 -8.29 0.29 22.52
CA LEU A 4 -8.21 -0.74 21.48
C LEU A 4 -7.38 -0.28 20.28
N GLU A 5 -7.57 0.96 19.81
CA GLU A 5 -6.78 1.57 18.74
C GLU A 5 -5.31 1.63 19.13
N ARG A 6 -5.02 2.07 20.37
CA ARG A 6 -3.66 2.10 20.91
C ARG A 6 -3.03 0.71 20.90
N LYS A 7 -3.79 -0.30 21.34
CA LYS A 7 -3.34 -1.69 21.34
C LYS A 7 -3.05 -2.20 19.92
N HIS A 8 -3.92 -1.87 18.96
CA HIS A 8 -3.75 -2.25 17.56
C HIS A 8 -2.51 -1.58 16.93
N PHE A 9 -2.28 -0.31 17.23
CA PHE A 9 -1.09 0.44 16.81
C PHE A 9 0.19 -0.19 17.35
N LEU A 10 0.27 -0.46 18.66
CA LEU A 10 1.43 -1.11 19.25
C LEU A 10 1.67 -2.51 18.69
N LYS A 11 0.60 -3.28 18.43
CA LYS A 11 0.72 -4.57 17.74
C LYS A 11 1.33 -4.38 16.36
N THR A 12 0.86 -3.41 15.58
CA THR A 12 1.35 -3.15 14.21
C THR A 12 2.84 -2.79 14.22
N LEU A 13 3.28 -1.88 15.10
CA LEU A 13 4.71 -1.57 15.25
C LEU A 13 5.55 -2.80 15.61
N ALA A 14 5.04 -3.67 16.49
CA ALA A 14 5.71 -4.91 16.84
C ALA A 14 5.82 -5.87 15.63
N VAL A 15 4.78 -5.96 14.79
CA VAL A 15 4.78 -6.77 13.58
C VAL A 15 5.85 -6.31 12.58
N PHE A 16 5.97 -5.00 12.33
CA PHE A 16 7.04 -4.45 11.48
C PHE A 16 8.44 -4.84 12.00
N ARG A 17 8.67 -4.75 13.32
CA ARG A 17 9.94 -5.15 13.95
C ARG A 17 10.24 -6.65 13.83
N CYS A 18 9.22 -7.49 13.73
CA CYS A 18 9.39 -8.94 13.56
C CYS A 18 9.81 -9.36 12.13
N TYR A 19 9.77 -8.45 11.15
CA TYR A 19 10.03 -8.76 9.73
C TYR A 19 11.35 -9.52 9.51
N LYS A 20 12.47 -9.00 10.03
CA LYS A 20 13.79 -9.60 9.80
C LYS A 20 13.86 -11.03 10.31
N ASN A 21 13.44 -11.26 11.55
CA ASN A 21 13.45 -12.60 12.15
C ASN A 21 12.55 -13.56 11.39
N TYR A 22 11.37 -13.09 10.96
CA TYR A 22 10.45 -13.85 10.13
C TYR A 22 11.08 -14.26 8.78
N ALA A 23 11.66 -13.31 8.05
CA ALA A 23 12.29 -13.56 6.76
C ALA A 23 13.52 -14.48 6.88
N LEU A 24 14.37 -14.28 7.89
CA LEU A 24 15.51 -15.15 8.18
C LEU A 24 15.07 -16.57 8.55
N ASN A 25 13.94 -16.73 9.24
CA ASN A 25 13.36 -18.04 9.53
C ASN A 25 12.90 -18.77 8.27
N LYS A 26 12.37 -18.06 7.25
CA LYS A 26 12.10 -18.66 5.93
C LYS A 26 13.38 -19.18 5.28
N VAL A 27 14.45 -18.40 5.30
CA VAL A 27 15.77 -18.85 4.78
C VAL A 27 16.30 -20.06 5.56
N LYS A 28 16.20 -20.05 6.90
CA LYS A 28 16.62 -21.17 7.74
C LYS A 28 15.90 -22.47 7.39
N LYS A 29 14.59 -22.41 7.12
CA LYS A 29 13.83 -23.59 6.66
C LYS A 29 14.36 -24.14 5.33
N GLN A 30 14.74 -23.28 4.38
CA GLN A 30 15.33 -23.73 3.12
C GLN A 30 16.70 -24.40 3.31
N ILE A 31 17.52 -23.90 4.23
CA ILE A 31 18.81 -24.52 4.57
C ILE A 31 18.58 -25.92 5.18
N LEU A 32 17.63 -26.05 6.11
CA LEU A 32 17.32 -27.35 6.72
C LEU A 32 16.84 -28.38 5.70
N ILE A 33 16.08 -27.96 4.68
CA ILE A 33 15.67 -28.82 3.57
C ILE A 33 16.88 -29.23 2.72
N TYR A 34 17.76 -28.28 2.40
CA TYR A 34 18.97 -28.54 1.63
C TYR A 34 19.93 -29.51 2.35
N ASP A 35 20.09 -29.38 3.67
CA ASP A 35 20.98 -30.22 4.47
C ASP A 35 20.56 -31.71 4.45
N GLN A 36 19.26 -31.98 4.25
CA GLN A 36 18.70 -33.33 4.13
C GLN A 36 18.94 -33.98 2.76
N LEU A 37 19.43 -33.23 1.76
CA LEU A 37 19.72 -33.76 0.42
C LEU A 37 20.97 -34.65 0.45
N SER A 38 21.02 -35.63 -0.46
CA SER A 38 22.22 -36.42 -0.71
C SER A 38 23.32 -35.56 -1.34
N GLU A 39 24.59 -35.96 -1.20
CA GLU A 39 25.71 -35.23 -1.81
C GLU A 39 25.59 -35.15 -3.35
N ASN A 40 25.03 -36.18 -3.98
CA ASN A 40 24.74 -36.18 -5.42
C ASN A 40 23.72 -35.09 -5.81
N HIS A 41 22.67 -34.89 -5.00
CA HIS A 41 21.69 -33.82 -5.28
C HIS A 41 22.27 -32.44 -4.99
N LYS A 42 23.07 -32.28 -3.93
CA LYS A 42 23.75 -31.01 -3.63
C LYS A 42 24.67 -30.58 -4.78
N ALA A 43 25.37 -31.54 -5.41
CA ALA A 43 26.21 -31.29 -6.57
C ALA A 43 25.45 -30.77 -7.81
N LEU A 44 24.13 -30.99 -7.90
CA LEU A 44 23.28 -30.45 -8.99
C LEU A 44 22.88 -28.99 -8.78
N ILE A 45 23.00 -28.47 -7.56
CA ILE A 45 22.61 -27.11 -7.17
C ILE A 45 23.72 -26.43 -6.36
N PRO A 46 24.95 -26.33 -6.90
CA PRO A 46 26.13 -25.90 -6.14
C PRO A 46 26.01 -24.48 -5.58
N ASP A 47 25.25 -23.61 -6.24
CA ASP A 47 25.10 -22.21 -5.87
C ASP A 47 23.98 -21.95 -4.85
N PHE A 48 23.20 -22.96 -4.47
CA PHE A 48 22.00 -22.78 -3.66
C PHE A 48 22.27 -22.05 -2.33
N LEU A 49 23.28 -22.50 -1.59
CA LEU A 49 23.66 -21.86 -0.32
C LEU A 49 24.20 -20.43 -0.52
N SER A 50 24.92 -20.18 -1.62
CA SER A 50 25.38 -18.83 -1.97
C SER A 50 24.20 -17.91 -2.27
N SER A 51 23.18 -18.38 -2.98
CA SER A 51 21.96 -17.62 -3.26
C SER A 51 21.19 -17.31 -1.97
N LEU A 52 21.06 -18.26 -1.04
CA LEU A 52 20.46 -18.01 0.27
C LEU A 52 21.24 -16.97 1.10
N SER A 53 22.58 -16.93 0.97
CA SER A 53 23.41 -15.90 1.59
C SER A 53 23.12 -14.51 1.04
N LYS A 54 22.97 -14.38 -0.29
CA LYS A 54 22.57 -13.11 -0.93
C LYS A 54 21.16 -12.67 -0.50
N ILE A 55 20.22 -13.61 -0.39
CA ILE A 55 18.87 -13.32 0.13
C ILE A 55 18.94 -12.75 1.56
N ARG A 56 19.81 -13.29 2.44
CA ARG A 56 20.01 -12.74 3.79
C ARG A 56 20.47 -11.28 3.78
N GLN A 57 21.34 -10.90 2.83
CA GLN A 57 21.77 -9.51 2.68
C GLN A 57 20.60 -8.62 2.23
N CYS A 58 19.78 -9.09 1.29
CA CYS A 58 18.58 -8.38 0.86
C CYS A 58 17.57 -8.19 2.01
N ILE A 59 17.44 -9.18 2.90
CA ILE A 59 16.62 -9.07 4.12
C ILE A 59 17.13 -7.94 5.03
N GLU A 60 18.45 -7.77 5.14
CA GLU A 60 19.02 -6.66 5.92
C GLU A 60 18.68 -5.31 5.31
N HIS A 61 18.80 -5.15 4.00
CA HIS A 61 18.41 -3.91 3.31
C HIS A 61 16.94 -3.58 3.54
N ASN A 62 16.03 -4.54 3.39
CA ASN A 62 14.61 -4.34 3.68
C ASN A 62 14.36 -3.98 5.15
N ASN A 63 15.08 -4.62 6.08
CA ASN A 63 14.95 -4.31 7.50
C ASN A 63 15.41 -2.88 7.82
N ASN A 64 16.46 -2.39 7.16
CA ASN A 64 16.91 -1.00 7.30
C ASN A 64 15.84 -0.02 6.79
N PHE A 65 15.24 -0.31 5.63
CA PHE A 65 14.14 0.49 5.09
C PHE A 65 12.92 0.50 6.02
N ILE A 66 12.52 -0.65 6.56
CA ILE A 66 11.44 -0.78 7.55
C ILE A 66 11.76 0.02 8.82
N ASN A 67 13.02 0.01 9.27
CA ASN A 67 13.45 0.82 10.41
C ASN A 67 13.35 2.32 10.13
N CYS A 68 13.60 2.78 8.88
CA CYS A 68 13.35 4.17 8.49
C CYS A 68 11.87 4.53 8.60
N ILE A 69 10.96 3.67 8.14
CA ILE A 69 9.51 3.86 8.31
C ILE A 69 9.17 4.01 9.80
N LEU A 70 9.62 3.06 10.62
CA LEU A 70 9.35 3.04 12.06
C LEU A 70 10.00 4.19 12.84
N ALA A 71 11.12 4.73 12.36
CA ALA A 71 11.78 5.86 13.00
C ALA A 71 10.94 7.14 12.88
N ASN A 72 10.23 7.29 11.75
CA ASN A 72 9.43 8.46 11.43
C ASN A 72 7.95 8.30 11.83
N SER A 73 7.50 7.09 12.16
CA SER A 73 6.11 6.82 12.54
C SER A 73 5.73 7.24 13.98
N LYS A 74 6.60 7.97 14.69
CA LYS A 74 6.57 8.05 16.17
C LYS A 74 6.08 9.37 16.77
N ALA A 75 6.37 10.51 16.15
CA ALA A 75 6.18 11.80 16.82
C ALA A 75 4.88 12.52 16.42
N GLU A 76 4.47 12.40 15.15
CA GLU A 76 3.41 13.26 14.60
C GLU A 76 2.09 12.52 14.33
N ILE A 77 2.11 11.19 14.25
CA ILE A 77 0.89 10.41 13.92
C ILE A 77 -0.11 10.41 15.10
N PHE A 78 0.35 10.57 16.35
CA PHE A 78 -0.51 10.52 17.55
C PHE A 78 -0.02 11.42 18.71
N ASP A 79 0.17 12.72 18.47
CA ASP A 79 0.40 13.75 19.52
C ASP A 79 1.57 13.49 20.51
N GLY A 80 2.66 12.88 20.04
CA GLY A 80 3.90 12.79 20.82
C GLY A 80 3.85 11.90 22.07
N GLU A 81 2.80 11.09 22.28
CA GLU A 81 2.85 10.05 23.31
C GLU A 81 3.99 9.07 22.97
N ASN A 82 4.87 8.81 23.94
CA ASN A 82 6.01 7.92 23.78
C ASN A 82 5.70 6.54 24.37
N PRO A 83 5.07 5.60 23.64
CA PRO A 83 4.83 4.25 24.13
C PRO A 83 6.12 3.40 24.24
N LEU A 84 7.27 3.96 23.89
CA LEU A 84 8.57 3.28 23.86
C LEU A 84 9.46 3.57 25.07
N SER A 85 9.11 4.52 25.96
CA SER A 85 9.88 4.74 27.20
C SER A 85 9.87 3.50 28.12
N ASP A 86 8.83 2.68 28.04
CA ASP A 86 8.66 1.48 28.88
C ASP A 86 9.15 0.17 28.22
N GLN A 87 9.69 0.18 27.00
CA GLN A 87 9.81 -1.05 26.19
C GLN A 87 11.21 -1.39 25.64
N ASN A 88 12.25 -0.64 26.00
CA ASN A 88 13.63 -1.03 25.65
C ASN A 88 14.02 -2.39 26.27
N GLU A 89 13.56 -2.73 27.47
CA GLU A 89 13.88 -4.01 28.12
C GLU A 89 13.07 -5.21 27.57
N ALA A 90 11.81 -5.01 27.17
CA ALA A 90 10.98 -6.10 26.64
C ALA A 90 11.39 -6.50 25.21
N VAL A 91 11.90 -5.55 24.42
CA VAL A 91 12.25 -5.77 23.00
C VAL A 91 13.71 -6.26 22.84
N GLU A 92 14.65 -5.87 23.71
CA GLU A 92 15.99 -6.48 23.70
C GLU A 92 15.95 -7.99 23.99
N ASN A 93 14.99 -8.46 24.79
CA ASN A 93 14.77 -9.88 25.05
C ASN A 93 14.15 -10.63 23.86
N VAL A 94 13.46 -9.95 22.93
CA VAL A 94 12.95 -10.53 21.67
C VAL A 94 14.08 -10.84 20.68
N LEU A 95 15.19 -10.11 20.77
CA LEU A 95 16.37 -10.28 19.90
C LEU A 95 17.36 -11.34 20.43
N LYS A 96 17.27 -11.70 21.71
CA LYS A 96 18.20 -12.63 22.39
C LYS A 96 17.53 -13.94 22.80
N GLY A 97 17.11 -14.73 21.81
CA GLY A 97 17.06 -16.19 21.98
C GLY A 97 15.76 -16.81 22.51
N ASP A 98 15.52 -17.99 21.94
CA ASP A 98 14.43 -18.95 22.16
C ASP A 98 13.01 -18.49 21.76
N GLY A 99 12.36 -19.31 20.92
CA GLY A 99 11.05 -19.09 20.31
C GLY A 99 9.88 -19.19 21.29
N SER A 100 10.07 -18.77 22.53
CA SER A 100 9.15 -18.94 23.65
C SER A 100 8.85 -17.64 24.43
N VAL A 101 9.36 -16.47 24.00
CA VAL A 101 8.98 -15.19 24.62
C VAL A 101 7.60 -14.75 24.11
N LYS A 102 6.60 -14.85 25.00
CA LYS A 102 5.28 -14.25 24.82
C LYS A 102 5.44 -12.76 24.56
N THR A 103 5.39 -12.35 23.29
CA THR A 103 5.09 -10.97 22.95
C THR A 103 3.82 -10.58 23.71
N ARG A 104 3.73 -9.35 24.23
CA ARG A 104 2.47 -8.83 24.85
C ARG A 104 1.26 -8.99 23.91
N PHE A 105 1.52 -9.15 22.62
CA PHE A 105 0.56 -9.41 21.55
C PHE A 105 0.83 -10.78 20.93
N SER A 106 -0.20 -11.60 20.67
CA SER A 106 -0.04 -12.78 19.80
C SER A 106 0.24 -12.32 18.36
N ILE A 107 1.50 -12.43 17.91
CA ILE A 107 1.91 -12.13 16.52
C ILE A 107 2.02 -13.44 15.75
N THR A 108 1.31 -13.52 14.64
CA THR A 108 1.26 -14.70 13.76
C THR A 108 2.12 -14.50 12.51
N ASN A 109 2.45 -15.58 11.79
CA ASN A 109 3.09 -15.45 10.46
C ASN A 109 2.21 -14.67 9.47
N VAL A 110 0.88 -14.80 9.59
CA VAL A 110 -0.09 -14.05 8.77
C VAL A 110 0.02 -12.55 9.02
N ASP A 111 0.22 -12.14 10.28
CA ASP A 111 0.45 -10.73 10.60
C ASP A 111 1.73 -10.22 9.91
N VAL A 112 2.84 -10.96 9.98
CA VAL A 112 4.11 -10.54 9.38
C VAL A 112 4.10 -10.62 7.85
N ASP A 113 3.32 -11.52 7.25
CA ASP A 113 3.15 -11.57 5.80
C ASP A 113 2.53 -10.30 5.23
N LYS A 114 1.76 -9.53 6.03
CA LYS A 114 1.29 -8.20 5.62
C LYS A 114 2.44 -7.25 5.29
N ILE A 115 3.59 -7.39 5.94
CA ILE A 115 4.78 -6.57 5.64
C ILE A 115 5.30 -6.87 4.23
N ASN A 116 5.19 -8.12 3.75
CA ASN A 116 5.53 -8.43 2.36
C ASN A 116 4.57 -7.76 1.38
N SER A 117 3.27 -7.68 1.72
CA SER A 117 2.30 -6.92 0.92
C SER A 117 2.63 -5.43 0.91
N VAL A 118 3.04 -4.84 2.04
CA VAL A 118 3.50 -3.44 2.10
C VAL A 118 4.69 -3.19 1.18
N LEU A 119 5.72 -4.05 1.22
CA LEU A 119 6.89 -3.93 0.34
C LEU A 119 6.49 -4.01 -1.14
N LYS A 120 5.53 -4.87 -1.50
CA LYS A 120 4.98 -4.94 -2.85
C LYS A 120 4.14 -3.71 -3.21
N GLN A 121 3.41 -3.13 -2.26
CA GLN A 121 2.65 -1.90 -2.47
C GLN A 121 3.58 -0.72 -2.80
N PHE A 122 4.77 -0.64 -2.18
CA PHE A 122 5.80 0.34 -2.58
C PHE A 122 6.21 0.19 -4.05
N VAL A 123 6.29 -1.04 -4.56
CA VAL A 123 6.58 -1.27 -5.98
C VAL A 123 5.48 -0.67 -6.84
N ARG A 124 4.22 -1.02 -6.55
CA ARG A 124 3.05 -0.53 -7.29
C ARG A 124 2.99 1.00 -7.26
N ASP A 125 3.03 1.59 -6.07
CA ASP A 125 2.68 3.00 -5.87
C ASP A 125 3.86 3.96 -6.08
N TRP A 126 5.10 3.55 -5.85
CA TRP A 126 6.24 4.49 -5.74
C TRP A 126 7.51 4.01 -6.42
N SER A 127 7.43 3.05 -7.34
CA SER A 127 8.59 2.63 -8.14
C SER A 127 8.31 2.72 -9.64
N SER A 128 9.36 2.84 -10.43
CA SER A 128 9.27 2.77 -11.89
C SER A 128 8.80 1.39 -12.38
N LEU A 129 9.07 0.32 -11.61
CA LEU A 129 8.61 -1.03 -11.94
C LEU A 129 7.07 -1.15 -11.89
N GLY A 130 6.42 -0.39 -11.02
CA GLY A 130 4.95 -0.32 -10.92
C GLY A 130 4.29 0.60 -11.95
N GLU A 131 5.07 1.33 -12.78
CA GLU A 131 4.53 2.36 -13.67
C GLU A 131 3.46 1.80 -14.63
N MET A 132 3.71 0.65 -15.26
CA MET A 132 2.73 0.06 -16.18
C MET A 132 1.43 -0.33 -15.48
N GLU A 133 1.50 -0.86 -14.26
CA GLU A 133 0.33 -1.23 -13.48
C GLU A 133 -0.47 0.03 -13.08
N ARG A 134 0.21 1.12 -12.70
CA ARG A 134 -0.42 2.42 -12.47
C ARG A 134 -1.02 3.00 -13.73
N LYS A 135 -0.35 2.92 -14.88
CA LYS A 135 -0.94 3.40 -16.16
C LYS A 135 -2.22 2.66 -16.51
N GLN A 136 -2.31 1.38 -16.20
CA GLN A 136 -3.52 0.60 -16.47
C GLN A 136 -4.66 0.91 -15.50
N SER A 137 -4.36 1.34 -14.27
CA SER A 137 -5.36 1.47 -13.20
C SER A 137 -5.65 2.90 -12.71
N TYR A 138 -4.67 3.79 -12.77
CA TYR A 138 -4.77 5.19 -12.34
C TYR A 138 -5.02 6.13 -13.51
N ASP A 139 -4.33 5.96 -14.64
CA ASP A 139 -4.52 6.88 -15.79
C ASP A 139 -5.97 6.96 -16.27
N PRO A 140 -6.74 5.85 -16.38
CA PRO A 140 -8.15 5.96 -16.79
C PRO A 140 -8.97 6.83 -15.83
N VAL A 141 -8.74 6.70 -14.52
CA VAL A 141 -9.43 7.47 -13.48
C VAL A 141 -9.02 8.94 -13.52
N VAL A 142 -7.70 9.21 -13.56
CA VAL A 142 -7.16 10.58 -13.60
C VAL A 142 -7.60 11.31 -14.87
N ASN A 143 -7.59 10.62 -16.02
CA ASN A 143 -8.00 11.21 -17.28
C ASN A 143 -9.50 11.51 -17.30
N GLU A 144 -10.33 10.60 -16.80
CA GLU A 144 -11.78 10.83 -16.72
C GLU A 144 -12.11 12.03 -15.82
N ILE A 145 -11.50 12.12 -14.63
CA ILE A 145 -11.65 13.27 -13.73
C ILE A 145 -11.28 14.57 -14.46
N LYS A 146 -10.13 14.60 -15.13
CA LYS A 146 -9.71 15.77 -15.90
C LYS A 146 -10.79 16.15 -16.91
N GLN A 147 -11.26 15.20 -17.72
CA GLN A 147 -12.28 15.45 -18.75
C GLN A 147 -13.59 15.99 -18.16
N LEU A 148 -14.11 15.39 -17.09
CA LEU A 148 -15.36 15.82 -16.44
C LEU A 148 -15.29 17.27 -15.93
N PHE A 149 -14.11 17.71 -15.48
CA PHE A 149 -13.93 19.04 -14.94
C PHE A 149 -13.24 20.03 -15.90
N LEU A 150 -12.94 19.65 -17.15
CA LEU A 150 -12.34 20.54 -18.15
C LEU A 150 -13.17 21.80 -18.41
N SER A 151 -14.49 21.65 -18.44
CA SER A 151 -15.45 22.75 -18.69
C SER A 151 -16.10 23.26 -17.40
N SER A 152 -15.54 22.93 -16.23
CA SER A 152 -16.07 23.44 -14.97
C SER A 152 -15.78 24.93 -14.84
N ASP A 153 -16.74 25.68 -14.28
CA ASP A 153 -16.50 27.08 -13.87
C ASP A 153 -15.63 27.17 -12.61
N LYS A 154 -15.41 26.05 -11.91
CA LYS A 154 -14.51 25.97 -10.75
C LYS A 154 -13.06 25.87 -11.19
N LYS A 155 -12.15 26.46 -10.41
CA LYS A 155 -10.72 26.17 -10.57
C LYS A 155 -10.45 24.72 -10.15
N PRO A 156 -9.45 24.04 -10.75
CA PRO A 156 -9.02 22.72 -10.32
C PRO A 156 -8.79 22.62 -8.80
N SER A 157 -8.14 23.63 -8.20
CA SER A 157 -7.86 23.69 -6.76
C SER A 157 -9.11 23.73 -5.89
N ASP A 158 -10.25 24.19 -6.43
CA ASP A 158 -11.52 24.30 -5.71
C ASP A 158 -12.38 23.03 -5.84
N ILE A 159 -11.98 22.09 -6.70
CA ILE A 159 -12.65 20.80 -6.88
C ILE A 159 -12.08 19.83 -5.86
N LYS A 160 -12.96 19.31 -4.99
CA LYS A 160 -12.60 18.40 -3.90
C LYS A 160 -12.80 16.96 -4.32
N ILE A 161 -11.71 16.20 -4.34
CA ILE A 161 -11.70 14.79 -4.70
C ILE A 161 -11.36 13.93 -3.48
N LEU A 162 -12.15 12.89 -3.24
CA LEU A 162 -11.89 11.89 -2.21
C LEU A 162 -11.46 10.57 -2.85
N VAL A 163 -10.40 9.97 -2.30
CA VAL A 163 -9.89 8.65 -2.68
C VAL A 163 -9.98 7.69 -1.49
N PRO A 164 -11.07 6.94 -1.35
CA PRO A 164 -11.19 5.88 -0.34
C PRO A 164 -10.24 4.71 -0.63
N GLY A 165 -9.67 4.11 0.43
CA GLY A 165 -8.70 3.01 0.29
C GLY A 165 -7.43 3.43 -0.44
N ALA A 166 -6.86 4.58 -0.08
CA ALA A 166 -5.78 5.21 -0.81
C ALA A 166 -4.44 4.45 -0.73
N GLY A 167 -4.28 3.44 0.12
CA GLY A 167 -3.05 2.66 0.23
C GLY A 167 -1.86 3.53 0.62
N LEU A 168 -0.82 3.58 -0.23
CA LEU A 168 0.34 4.46 -0.02
C LEU A 168 0.14 5.88 -0.57
N GLY A 169 -1.07 6.22 -1.01
CA GLY A 169 -1.48 7.57 -1.38
C GLY A 169 -1.10 8.00 -2.79
N ARG A 170 -0.54 7.12 -3.63
CA ARG A 170 -0.07 7.51 -4.98
C ARG A 170 -1.16 8.09 -5.86
N LEU A 171 -2.34 7.46 -5.94
CA LEU A 171 -3.43 7.99 -6.77
C LEU A 171 -3.90 9.37 -6.28
N ALA A 172 -4.07 9.52 -4.97
CA ALA A 172 -4.45 10.80 -4.37
C ALA A 172 -3.37 11.88 -4.62
N TRP A 173 -2.10 11.49 -4.57
CA TRP A 173 -0.98 12.35 -4.94
C TRP A 173 -0.98 12.73 -6.42
N GLU A 174 -1.22 11.79 -7.35
CA GLU A 174 -1.31 12.07 -8.80
C GLU A 174 -2.44 13.08 -9.08
N LEU A 175 -3.61 12.92 -8.44
CA LEU A 175 -4.72 13.86 -8.57
C LEU A 175 -4.36 15.25 -8.02
N ALA A 176 -3.72 15.30 -6.86
CA ALA A 176 -3.21 16.56 -6.30
C ALA A 176 -2.17 17.23 -7.20
N ASN A 177 -1.21 16.47 -7.73
CA ASN A 177 -0.19 16.96 -8.63
C ASN A 177 -0.78 17.53 -9.95
N THR A 178 -1.97 17.07 -10.36
CA THR A 178 -2.67 17.63 -11.53
C THR A 178 -3.41 18.94 -11.27
N GLY A 179 -3.45 19.42 -10.01
CA GLY A 179 -4.07 20.68 -9.63
C GLY A 179 -5.37 20.56 -8.83
N PHE A 180 -5.87 19.35 -8.56
CA PHE A 180 -7.11 19.14 -7.81
C PHE A 180 -6.86 19.09 -6.30
N SER A 181 -7.77 19.63 -5.48
CA SER A 181 -7.72 19.37 -4.05
C SER A 181 -8.11 17.92 -3.79
N CYS A 182 -7.21 17.12 -3.22
CA CYS A 182 -7.39 15.68 -3.06
C CYS A 182 -7.14 15.22 -1.63
N GLN A 183 -8.04 14.39 -1.12
CA GLN A 183 -7.89 13.71 0.16
C GLN A 183 -7.89 12.20 -0.07
N GLY A 184 -6.87 11.50 0.40
CA GLY A 184 -6.91 10.05 0.52
C GLY A 184 -7.45 9.61 1.88
N ASN A 185 -8.13 8.48 1.92
CA ASN A 185 -8.56 7.82 3.15
C ASN A 185 -7.98 6.41 3.23
N GLU A 186 -7.48 6.04 4.39
CA GLU A 186 -6.98 4.69 4.64
C GLU A 186 -7.26 4.27 6.08
N TRP A 187 -7.62 3.00 6.27
CA TRP A 187 -7.94 2.45 7.58
C TRP A 187 -6.77 1.64 8.16
N SER A 188 -6.03 0.94 7.31
CA SER A 188 -4.98 0.03 7.71
C SER A 188 -3.74 0.76 8.18
N LEU A 189 -3.35 0.55 9.44
CA LEU A 189 -2.06 1.02 9.96
C LEU A 189 -0.86 0.43 9.19
N TYR A 190 -1.04 -0.70 8.50
CA TYR A 190 0.01 -1.25 7.63
C TYR A 190 0.26 -0.38 6.39
N MET A 191 -0.73 0.41 5.95
CA MET A 191 -0.61 1.35 4.84
C MET A 191 -0.35 2.77 5.33
N LEU A 192 -0.97 3.20 6.43
CA LEU A 192 -0.79 4.55 6.98
C LEU A 192 0.64 4.86 7.44
N LEU A 193 1.33 3.95 8.13
CA LEU A 193 2.71 4.22 8.60
C LEU A 193 3.67 4.38 7.41
N PRO A 194 3.64 3.49 6.40
CA PRO A 194 4.45 3.67 5.19
C PRO A 194 4.01 4.85 4.31
N ALA A 195 2.70 5.13 4.21
CA ALA A 195 2.18 6.29 3.47
C ALA A 195 2.69 7.60 4.09
N TYR A 196 2.64 7.72 5.42
CA TYR A 196 3.20 8.87 6.12
C TYR A 196 4.70 9.03 5.82
N PHE A 197 5.46 7.94 5.88
CA PHE A 197 6.89 7.96 5.58
C PHE A 197 7.18 8.42 4.14
N ILE A 198 6.51 7.85 3.13
CA ILE A 198 6.79 8.20 1.74
C ILE A 198 6.33 9.62 1.41
N LEU A 199 5.17 10.06 1.90
CA LEU A 199 4.59 11.36 1.56
C LEU A 199 5.23 12.54 2.31
N ASN A 200 5.75 12.34 3.52
CA ASN A 200 6.22 13.45 4.37
C ASN A 200 7.73 13.45 4.62
N VAL A 201 8.41 12.30 4.47
CA VAL A 201 9.84 12.18 4.78
C VAL A 201 10.69 12.10 3.53
N CYS A 202 10.16 11.51 2.45
CA CYS A 202 10.90 11.33 1.21
C CYS A 202 10.69 12.55 0.30
N SER A 203 11.79 13.21 -0.09
CA SER A 203 11.76 14.31 -1.06
C SER A 203 12.52 13.99 -2.36
N GLU A 204 13.57 13.17 -2.28
CA GLU A 204 14.42 12.88 -3.42
C GLU A 204 14.03 11.55 -4.10
N PRO A 205 13.87 11.53 -5.44
CA PRO A 205 13.63 10.30 -6.18
C PRO A 205 14.74 9.27 -6.00
N ASN A 206 14.37 7.98 -5.98
CA ASN A 206 15.22 6.80 -5.94
C ASN A 206 16.16 6.72 -4.72
N THR A 207 15.78 7.36 -3.61
CA THR A 207 16.59 7.42 -2.38
C THR A 207 16.72 6.07 -1.67
N TYR A 208 15.65 5.26 -1.69
CA TYR A 208 15.61 4.00 -0.96
C TYR A 208 15.59 2.81 -1.93
N THR A 209 16.31 1.75 -1.58
CA THR A 209 16.29 0.48 -2.32
C THR A 209 15.68 -0.63 -1.45
N LEU A 210 14.74 -1.38 -2.02
CA LEU A 210 14.10 -2.53 -1.40
C LEU A 210 14.12 -3.76 -2.32
N HIS A 211 13.92 -4.94 -1.73
CA HIS A 211 13.89 -6.24 -2.40
C HIS A 211 12.56 -6.95 -2.08
N PRO A 212 11.46 -6.63 -2.77
CA PRO A 212 10.09 -6.95 -2.35
C PRO A 212 9.74 -8.43 -2.50
N PHE A 213 10.50 -9.19 -3.30
CA PHE A 213 10.17 -10.58 -3.68
C PHE A 213 10.96 -11.64 -2.92
N ILE A 214 11.87 -11.25 -2.02
CA ILE A 214 12.87 -12.15 -1.43
C ILE A 214 12.29 -13.26 -0.56
N THR A 215 11.08 -13.10 -0.04
CA THR A 215 10.38 -14.14 0.74
C THR A 215 9.53 -15.08 -0.09
N GLN A 216 9.43 -14.87 -1.42
CA GLN A 216 8.71 -15.71 -2.36
C GLN A 216 9.68 -16.75 -2.93
N PHE A 217 9.57 -18.00 -2.48
CA PHE A 217 10.46 -19.11 -2.88
C PHE A 217 9.87 -19.99 -4.00
N CYS A 218 8.69 -19.65 -4.52
CA CYS A 218 8.02 -20.33 -5.62
C CYS A 218 7.87 -19.41 -6.83
N ASN A 219 7.73 -20.00 -8.01
CA ASN A 219 7.48 -19.30 -9.28
C ASN A 219 8.54 -18.24 -9.64
N ASN A 220 9.81 -18.48 -9.26
CA ASN A 220 10.94 -17.66 -9.68
C ASN A 220 11.61 -18.31 -10.90
N LEU A 221 11.66 -17.60 -12.02
CA LEU A 221 12.40 -18.07 -13.20
C LEU A 221 13.91 -18.11 -12.95
N THR A 222 14.42 -17.12 -12.20
CA THR A 222 15.81 -17.02 -11.80
C THR A 222 15.94 -16.54 -10.35
N CYS A 223 17.09 -16.82 -9.72
CA CYS A 223 17.42 -16.26 -8.39
C CYS A 223 17.47 -14.73 -8.42
N ASP A 224 17.93 -14.15 -9.53
CA ASP A 224 18.02 -12.69 -9.68
C ASP A 224 16.63 -12.04 -9.71
N ASN A 225 15.62 -12.69 -10.30
CA ASN A 225 14.24 -12.20 -10.22
C ASN A 225 13.74 -12.11 -8.77
N GLN A 226 14.03 -13.11 -7.94
CA GLN A 226 13.66 -13.11 -6.51
C GLN A 226 14.34 -11.97 -5.74
N MET A 227 15.57 -11.62 -6.13
CA MET A 227 16.39 -10.61 -5.47
C MET A 227 16.33 -9.23 -6.12
N THR A 228 15.42 -9.02 -7.07
CA THR A 228 15.26 -7.74 -7.80
C THR A 228 15.26 -6.56 -6.83
N ALA A 229 16.21 -5.64 -7.03
CA ALA A 229 16.28 -4.38 -6.32
C ALA A 229 15.33 -3.38 -6.97
N VAL A 230 14.53 -2.69 -6.15
CA VAL A 230 13.55 -1.69 -6.58
C VAL A 230 13.82 -0.41 -5.82
N THR A 231 13.90 0.72 -6.53
CA THR A 231 14.11 2.04 -5.94
C THR A 231 12.80 2.81 -5.76
N VAL A 232 12.68 3.54 -4.65
CA VAL A 232 11.52 4.38 -4.31
C VAL A 232 11.95 5.67 -3.59
N PRO A 233 11.17 6.76 -3.65
CA PRO A 233 10.06 6.97 -4.60
C PRO A 233 10.57 7.24 -6.02
N ASP A 234 9.82 6.92 -7.08
CA ASP A 234 10.22 7.18 -8.47
C ASP A 234 10.05 8.63 -8.92
N VAL A 235 9.26 9.40 -8.17
CA VAL A 235 9.03 10.84 -8.30
C VAL A 235 9.19 11.51 -6.93
N SER A 236 9.33 12.83 -6.86
CA SER A 236 9.37 13.55 -5.58
C SER A 236 7.93 13.69 -5.05
N PRO A 237 7.60 13.14 -3.86
CA PRO A 237 6.28 13.31 -3.25
C PRO A 237 5.97 14.76 -2.88
N ALA A 238 6.99 15.62 -2.79
CA ALA A 238 6.84 17.05 -2.51
C ALA A 238 6.44 17.87 -3.75
N ASP A 239 6.40 17.26 -4.94
CA ASP A 239 6.01 17.93 -6.18
C ASP A 239 4.49 18.09 -6.26
N ILE A 240 3.94 18.97 -5.43
CA ILE A 240 2.52 19.35 -5.41
C ILE A 240 2.42 20.86 -5.59
N PRO A 241 1.50 21.37 -6.44
CA PRO A 241 1.28 22.81 -6.59
C PRO A 241 0.94 23.49 -5.26
N SER A 242 1.49 24.66 -5.00
CA SER A 242 1.40 25.33 -3.69
C SER A 242 -0.01 25.74 -3.26
N ASP A 243 -0.93 25.87 -4.22
CA ASP A 243 -2.34 26.24 -4.03
C ASP A 243 -3.28 25.03 -3.91
N VAL A 244 -2.74 23.81 -4.00
CA VAL A 244 -3.50 22.56 -3.91
C VAL A 244 -3.49 22.01 -2.49
N GLN A 245 -4.67 21.61 -2.01
CA GLN A 245 -4.77 20.89 -0.75
C GLN A 245 -4.65 19.38 -0.98
N PHE A 246 -3.56 18.80 -0.48
CA PHE A 246 -3.37 17.35 -0.43
C PHE A 246 -3.33 16.87 1.02
N SER A 247 -4.15 15.87 1.36
CA SER A 247 -4.14 15.28 2.70
C SER A 247 -4.47 13.78 2.71
N MET A 248 -4.17 13.13 3.82
CA MET A 248 -4.51 11.74 4.11
C MET A 248 -5.25 11.66 5.45
N VAL A 249 -6.38 10.94 5.49
CA VAL A 249 -7.18 10.73 6.71
C VAL A 249 -7.20 9.26 7.10
N ALA A 250 -6.86 9.01 8.37
CA ALA A 250 -6.90 7.68 8.96
C ALA A 250 -8.31 7.36 9.51
N GLY A 251 -8.87 6.21 9.14
CA GLY A 251 -10.13 5.72 9.70
C GLY A 251 -10.99 4.96 8.69
N ASP A 252 -12.07 4.35 9.19
CA ASP A 252 -13.04 3.66 8.34
C ASP A 252 -13.80 4.65 7.45
N PHE A 253 -13.97 4.32 6.16
CA PHE A 253 -14.61 5.20 5.18
C PHE A 253 -16.04 5.60 5.58
N VAL A 254 -16.84 4.66 6.06
CA VAL A 254 -18.25 4.90 6.40
C VAL A 254 -18.36 5.73 7.68
N GLU A 255 -17.46 5.50 8.65
CA GLU A 255 -17.46 6.23 9.92
C GLU A 255 -16.91 7.65 9.81
N VAL A 256 -15.88 7.86 8.98
CA VAL A 256 -15.20 9.16 8.82
C VAL A 256 -16.05 10.14 8.00
N TYR A 257 -16.64 9.67 6.91
CA TYR A 257 -17.31 10.56 5.95
C TYR A 257 -18.82 10.58 6.16
N THR A 258 -19.27 11.44 7.08
CA THR A 258 -20.67 11.55 7.47
C THR A 258 -21.36 12.83 7.01
N GLU A 259 -20.61 13.84 6.60
CA GLU A 259 -21.15 15.12 6.15
C GLU A 259 -21.67 15.02 4.71
N PRO A 260 -22.96 15.32 4.46
CA PRO A 260 -23.53 15.25 3.12
C PRO A 260 -22.99 16.34 2.20
N ASP A 261 -23.15 16.15 0.89
CA ASP A 261 -22.90 17.16 -0.14
C ASP A 261 -21.52 17.88 0.00
N SER A 262 -20.47 17.12 0.28
CA SER A 262 -19.15 17.65 0.67
C SER A 262 -18.06 17.50 -0.40
N TRP A 263 -18.23 16.54 -1.33
CA TRP A 263 -17.21 16.17 -2.31
C TRP A 263 -17.72 16.33 -3.74
N ASP A 264 -16.88 16.88 -4.62
CA ASP A 264 -17.20 17.03 -6.05
C ASP A 264 -17.00 15.73 -6.81
N CYS A 265 -16.01 14.92 -6.39
CA CYS A 265 -15.70 13.65 -7.01
C CYS A 265 -15.21 12.62 -5.99
N LEU A 266 -15.62 11.37 -6.17
CA LEU A 266 -15.04 10.21 -5.49
C LEU A 266 -14.34 9.31 -6.51
N ALA A 267 -13.14 8.84 -6.17
CA ALA A 267 -12.35 7.93 -6.99
C ALA A 267 -12.00 6.67 -6.20
N THR A 268 -12.61 5.53 -6.54
CA THR A 268 -12.36 4.24 -5.88
C THR A 268 -11.56 3.33 -6.80
N VAL A 269 -10.38 2.86 -6.38
CA VAL A 269 -9.51 1.99 -7.18
C VAL A 269 -9.13 0.74 -6.39
N TYR A 270 -9.66 -0.44 -6.78
CA TYR A 270 -9.56 -1.71 -6.01
C TYR A 270 -10.01 -1.56 -4.55
N PHE A 271 -11.16 -0.90 -4.33
CA PHE A 271 -11.66 -0.57 -2.99
C PHE A 271 -13.04 -1.15 -2.68
N ILE A 272 -14.00 -1.09 -3.61
CA ILE A 272 -15.41 -1.41 -3.29
C ILE A 272 -15.64 -2.87 -2.88
N ASP A 273 -14.74 -3.77 -3.29
CA ASP A 273 -14.73 -5.18 -2.94
C ASP A 273 -14.17 -5.46 -1.54
N THR A 274 -13.62 -4.45 -0.84
CA THR A 274 -13.22 -4.57 0.56
C THR A 274 -14.39 -4.42 1.53
N ALA A 275 -15.55 -3.99 1.05
CA ALA A 275 -16.72 -3.77 1.89
C ALA A 275 -17.27 -5.06 2.49
N HIS A 276 -17.59 -5.05 3.78
CA HIS A 276 -18.43 -6.10 4.37
C HIS A 276 -19.86 -6.05 3.81
N ASN A 277 -20.36 -4.84 3.59
CA ASN A 277 -21.65 -4.56 2.97
C ASN A 277 -21.46 -3.45 1.94
N ILE A 278 -21.46 -3.80 0.65
CA ILE A 278 -21.26 -2.81 -0.42
C ILE A 278 -22.36 -1.74 -0.43
N LEU A 279 -23.56 -2.05 0.05
CA LEU A 279 -24.65 -1.06 0.11
C LEU A 279 -24.32 0.10 1.05
N GLU A 280 -23.58 -0.14 2.15
CA GLU A 280 -23.12 0.93 3.04
C GLU A 280 -22.11 1.84 2.36
N TYR A 281 -21.22 1.28 1.52
CA TYR A 281 -20.32 2.10 0.71
C TYR A 281 -21.11 2.96 -0.28
N LEU A 282 -22.10 2.37 -0.98
CA LEU A 282 -22.94 3.10 -1.93
C LEU A 282 -23.77 4.20 -1.26
N ASP A 283 -24.36 3.92 -0.09
CA ASP A 283 -25.11 4.90 0.69
C ASP A 283 -24.22 6.06 1.12
N THR A 284 -23.00 5.77 1.61
CA THR A 284 -22.02 6.81 1.96
C THR A 284 -21.59 7.62 0.74
N ILE A 285 -21.23 6.97 -0.37
CA ILE A 285 -20.85 7.63 -1.63
C ILE A 285 -21.96 8.58 -2.09
N TRP A 286 -23.20 8.09 -2.14
CA TRP A 286 -24.36 8.89 -2.51
C TRP A 286 -24.55 10.09 -1.59
N LYS A 287 -24.46 9.86 -0.27
CA LYS A 287 -24.69 10.89 0.74
C LYS A 287 -23.68 12.03 0.67
N ILE A 288 -22.39 11.72 0.49
CA ILE A 288 -21.32 12.71 0.64
C ILE A 288 -20.97 13.44 -0.67
N LEU A 289 -21.43 12.95 -1.82
CA LEU A 289 -21.29 13.65 -3.09
C LEU A 289 -22.25 14.84 -3.15
N VAL A 290 -21.76 15.97 -3.64
CA VAL A 290 -22.62 17.12 -3.98
C VAL A 290 -23.63 16.72 -5.06
N PRO A 291 -24.80 17.39 -5.16
CA PRO A 291 -25.68 17.21 -6.29
C PRO A 291 -24.94 17.52 -7.61
N GLY A 292 -24.92 16.54 -8.52
CA GLY A 292 -24.15 16.61 -9.77
C GLY A 292 -22.66 16.28 -9.64
N GLY A 293 -22.23 15.80 -8.47
CA GLY A 293 -20.90 15.23 -8.26
C GLY A 293 -20.74 13.86 -8.93
N TYR A 294 -19.50 13.44 -9.10
CA TYR A 294 -19.16 12.24 -9.84
C TYR A 294 -18.59 11.15 -8.94
N TRP A 295 -18.95 9.90 -9.21
CA TRP A 295 -18.23 8.75 -8.67
C TRP A 295 -17.58 7.98 -9.82
N ILE A 296 -16.26 7.80 -9.73
CA ILE A 296 -15.46 7.02 -10.66
C ILE A 296 -14.90 5.80 -9.91
N ASN A 297 -15.18 4.62 -10.43
CA ASN A 297 -14.69 3.37 -9.90
C ASN A 297 -13.81 2.64 -10.92
N PHE A 298 -12.67 2.12 -10.49
CA PHE A 298 -11.84 1.18 -11.23
C PHE A 298 -11.52 -0.05 -10.37
N GLY A 299 -11.64 -1.25 -10.91
CA GLY A 299 -11.23 -2.46 -10.21
C GLY A 299 -12.02 -3.67 -10.69
N GLU A 300 -11.69 -4.83 -10.14
CA GLU A 300 -12.43 -6.07 -10.41
C GLU A 300 -13.63 -6.13 -9.46
N PRO A 301 -14.89 -6.15 -9.96
CA PRO A 301 -15.97 -6.68 -9.17
C PRO A 301 -15.65 -8.17 -9.00
N THR A 302 -15.27 -8.60 -7.80
CA THR A 302 -15.08 -10.02 -7.47
C THR A 302 -16.34 -10.85 -7.79
N PHE A 303 -17.49 -10.20 -8.00
CA PHE A 303 -18.76 -10.79 -8.41
C PHE A 303 -18.97 -10.94 -9.94
N LEU A 304 -18.17 -10.30 -10.80
CA LEU A 304 -18.40 -10.29 -12.26
C LEU A 304 -17.15 -10.55 -13.13
N GLY A 305 -15.93 -10.46 -12.58
CA GLY A 305 -14.71 -10.89 -13.29
C GLY A 305 -14.26 -10.01 -14.46
N VAL A 306 -14.60 -8.72 -14.46
CA VAL A 306 -14.20 -7.73 -15.50
C VAL A 306 -13.64 -6.48 -14.83
N VAL A 307 -12.45 -6.00 -15.23
CA VAL A 307 -11.92 -4.70 -14.79
C VAL A 307 -12.59 -3.60 -15.61
N GLU A 308 -13.33 -2.68 -14.96
CA GLU A 308 -14.08 -1.61 -15.65
C GLU A 308 -13.90 -0.25 -14.98
N VAL A 309 -13.86 0.82 -15.78
CA VAL A 309 -14.09 2.19 -15.31
C VAL A 309 -15.60 2.43 -15.32
N ILE A 310 -16.20 2.66 -14.16
CA ILE A 310 -17.62 2.99 -14.04
C ILE A 310 -17.72 4.44 -13.58
N VAL A 311 -18.35 5.28 -14.41
CA VAL A 311 -18.66 6.67 -14.06
C VAL A 311 -20.15 6.75 -13.73
N VAL A 312 -20.47 7.10 -12.49
CA VAL A 312 -21.87 7.30 -12.09
C VAL A 312 -22.10 8.80 -11.95
N ASP A 313 -22.84 9.38 -12.92
CA ASP A 313 -23.54 10.65 -12.72
C ASP A 313 -24.81 10.35 -11.91
N ILE A 314 -24.80 10.78 -10.67
CA ILE A 314 -25.84 10.51 -9.67
C ILE A 314 -27.20 11.10 -10.06
N LEU A 315 -27.26 12.11 -10.93
CA LEU A 315 -28.51 12.73 -11.36
C LEU A 315 -29.16 12.05 -12.58
N ASN A 316 -28.41 11.32 -13.41
CA ASN A 316 -28.89 10.86 -14.73
C ASN A 316 -28.97 9.34 -14.92
N ALA A 317 -28.85 8.55 -13.85
CA ALA A 317 -28.64 7.10 -13.91
C ALA A 317 -27.27 6.72 -14.50
N VAL A 318 -26.72 5.62 -13.99
CA VAL A 318 -25.37 5.08 -14.28
C VAL A 318 -24.98 5.23 -15.76
N ILE A 319 -23.96 6.03 -16.04
CA ILE A 319 -23.38 6.13 -17.39
C ILE A 319 -22.20 5.14 -17.44
N PHE A 320 -22.47 3.92 -17.91
CA PHE A 320 -21.41 2.98 -18.22
C PHE A 320 -20.59 3.50 -19.41
N TYR A 321 -19.40 4.03 -19.15
CA TYR A 321 -18.42 4.28 -20.21
C TYR A 321 -17.62 3.00 -20.48
N TYR A 322 -18.00 2.31 -21.55
CA TYR A 322 -17.21 1.22 -22.10
C TYR A 322 -15.97 1.78 -22.81
N SER A 323 -14.82 1.72 -22.14
CA SER A 323 -13.54 1.75 -22.85
C SER A 323 -13.01 0.31 -22.90
N ASN A 324 -12.95 -0.26 -24.11
CA ASN A 324 -12.25 -1.54 -24.34
C ASN A 324 -10.75 -1.30 -24.10
N ILE A 325 -10.28 -1.45 -22.86
CA ILE A 325 -8.86 -1.24 -22.50
C ILE A 325 -8.00 -2.50 -22.74
N LEU A 326 -8.57 -3.59 -23.28
CA LEU A 326 -7.76 -4.74 -23.69
C LEU A 326 -7.70 -4.85 -25.23
N PRO A 327 -6.50 -4.74 -25.84
CA PRO A 327 -6.27 -5.36 -27.12
C PRO A 327 -6.57 -6.86 -26.98
N SER A 328 -7.35 -7.38 -27.90
CA SER A 328 -7.55 -8.82 -28.07
C SER A 328 -6.18 -9.48 -28.33
N GLY A 329 -5.75 -10.31 -27.38
CA GLY A 329 -4.45 -11.01 -27.38
C GLY A 329 -3.62 -10.51 -26.21
N ILE A 330 -3.59 -11.22 -25.08
CA ILE A 330 -2.82 -12.46 -24.96
C ILE A 330 -3.66 -13.53 -24.25
N VAL A 331 -4.03 -14.54 -25.02
CA VAL A 331 -4.40 -15.86 -24.49
C VAL A 331 -3.09 -16.65 -24.35
N SER A 332 -2.89 -17.18 -23.14
CA SER A 332 -2.07 -18.36 -22.78
C SER A 332 -0.56 -18.21 -22.57
N PRO A 333 0.07 -19.11 -21.78
CA PRO A 333 -0.48 -20.31 -21.10
C PRO A 333 -0.62 -20.22 -19.58
#